data_AF-A0A248VLZ7-F1
#
_entry.id   AF-A0A248VLZ7-F1
#
_cell.length_a   1.000
_cell.length_b   1.000
_cell.length_c   1.000
_cell.angle_alpha   90.00
_cell.angle_beta   90.00
_cell.angle_gamma   90.00
#
_symmetry.space_group_name_H-M   'P 1'
#
loop_
_entity.id
_entity.type
_entity.pdbx_description
1 polymer ?
#
loop_
_entity_poly.entity_id
_entity_poly.type
_entity_poly.pdbx_seq_one_letter_code
_entity_poly.pdbx_strand_id
1 'polypeptide(L)' 'MVDRKDLAIRAANQLSESARGLRFANALFHTIHYAVAMGRPGAIDVSSLMELGCEVTGNYGELAGEEADFFSGAAE' A
#
# COMPACT_ATOMS: atom_id res chain seq x y z
N MET A 1 6.79 -12.24 -27.99
CA MET A 1 5.42 -11.72 -27.83
C MET A 1 4.99 -12.12 -26.43
N VAL A 2 4.80 -11.16 -25.51
CA VAL A 2 4.34 -11.48 -24.15
C VAL A 2 2.87 -11.92 -24.25
N ASP A 3 2.52 -13.05 -23.65
CA ASP A 3 1.15 -13.54 -23.66
C ASP A 3 0.26 -12.57 -22.84
N ARG A 4 -0.87 -12.13 -23.41
CA ARG A 4 -1.85 -11.26 -22.72
C ARG A 4 -2.30 -11.88 -21.40
N LYS A 5 -2.31 -13.21 -21.30
CA LYS A 5 -2.64 -13.91 -20.07
C LYS A 5 -1.59 -13.72 -18.98
N ASP A 6 -0.31 -13.79 -19.33
CA ASP A 6 0.79 -13.59 -18.37
C ASP A 6 0.83 -12.14 -17.86
N LEU A 7 0.52 -11.19 -18.74
CA LEU A 7 0.34 -9.78 -18.41
C LEU A 7 -0.79 -9.55 -17.38
N ALA A 8 -1.96 -10.12 -17.63
CA ALA A 8 -3.09 -10.01 -16.71
C ALA A 8 -2.82 -10.67 -15.35
N ILE A 9 -2.06 -11.77 -15.31
CA ILE A 9 -1.69 -12.45 -14.04
C ILE A 9 -0.71 -11.60 -13.25
N ARG A 10 0.35 -11.08 -13.90
CA ARG A 10 1.33 -10.21 -13.24
C ARG A 10 0.65 -8.99 -12.62
N ALA A 11 -0.20 -8.33 -13.37
CA ALA A 11 -1.00 -7.20 -12.94
C ALA A 11 -1.86 -7.47 -11.71
N ALA A 12 -2.63 -8.55 -11.77
CA ALA A 12 -3.48 -8.96 -10.67
C ALA A 12 -2.66 -9.20 -9.40
N ASN A 13 -1.46 -9.77 -9.54
CA ASN A 13 -0.55 -9.96 -8.40
C ASN A 13 -0.03 -8.62 -7.85
N GLN A 14 0.41 -7.68 -8.70
CA GLN A 14 0.90 -6.38 -8.23
C GLN A 14 -0.21 -5.57 -7.55
N LEU A 15 -1.39 -5.48 -8.15
CA LEU A 15 -2.54 -4.80 -7.55
C LEU A 15 -2.99 -5.46 -6.24
N SER A 16 -2.94 -6.80 -6.16
CA SER A 16 -3.27 -7.54 -4.93
C SER A 16 -2.28 -7.25 -3.81
N GLU A 17 -0.97 -7.24 -4.10
CA GLU A 17 0.07 -6.91 -3.14
C GLU A 17 -0.02 -5.44 -2.70
N SER A 18 -0.26 -4.50 -3.62
CA SER A 18 -0.55 -3.11 -3.29
C SER A 18 -1.75 -2.97 -2.35
N ALA A 19 -2.87 -3.63 -2.68
CA ALA A 19 -4.05 -3.60 -1.84
C ALA A 19 -3.78 -4.19 -0.44
N ARG A 20 -2.92 -5.22 -0.35
CA ARG A 20 -2.51 -5.80 0.93
C ARG A 20 -1.65 -4.84 1.74
N GLY A 21 -0.66 -4.20 1.12
CA GLY A 21 0.20 -3.20 1.75
C GLY A 21 -0.60 -2.01 2.30
N LEU A 22 -1.52 -1.48 1.51
CA LEU A 22 -2.39 -0.38 1.92
C LEU A 22 -3.32 -0.76 3.08
N ARG A 23 -3.83 -2.00 3.12
CA ARG A 23 -4.60 -2.48 4.28
C ARG A 23 -3.77 -2.56 5.55
N PHE A 24 -2.49 -2.96 5.45
CA PHE A 24 -1.60 -2.96 6.60
C PHE A 24 -1.28 -1.55 7.10
N ALA A 25 -1.01 -0.60 6.21
CA ALA A 25 -0.85 0.81 6.58
C ALA A 25 -2.10 1.36 7.28
N ASN A 26 -3.29 1.06 6.76
CA ASN A 26 -4.54 1.49 7.38
C ASN A 26 -4.73 0.89 8.79
N ALA A 27 -4.42 -0.40 8.99
CA ALA A 27 -4.48 -1.03 10.30
C ALA A 27 -3.48 -0.40 11.30
N LEU A 28 -2.28 -0.05 10.82
CA LEU A 28 -1.27 0.65 11.60
C LEU A 28 -1.77 2.02 12.06
N PHE A 29 -2.33 2.84 11.16
CA PHE A 29 -2.88 4.15 11.51
C PHE A 29 -4.03 4.06 12.51
N HIS A 30 -4.93 3.09 12.37
CA HIS A 30 -5.98 2.87 13.37
C HIS A 30 -5.42 2.47 14.74
N THR A 31 -4.34 1.68 14.77
CA THR A 31 -3.68 1.28 16.01
C THR A 31 -3.04 2.48 16.71
N ILE A 32 -2.35 3.34 15.95
CA ILE A 32 -1.79 4.59 16.45
C ILE A 32 -2.89 5.47 17.02
N HIS A 33 -3.97 5.69 16.26
CA HIS A 33 -5.10 6.52 16.68
C HIS A 33 -5.72 6.01 18.00
N TYR A 34 -5.91 4.69 18.12
CA TYR A 34 -6.44 4.08 19.34
C TYR A 34 -5.50 4.29 20.54
N ALA A 35 -4.21 4.10 20.38
CA ALA A 35 -3.24 4.26 21.46
C ALA A 35 -3.11 5.71 21.94
N VAL A 36 -3.17 6.67 21.02
CA VAL A 36 -3.24 8.11 21.33
C VAL A 36 -4.53 8.42 22.09
N ALA A 37 -5.69 7.94 21.61
CA ALA A 37 -6.98 8.15 22.27
C ALA A 37 -7.04 7.56 23.70
N MET A 38 -6.31 6.48 23.95
CA MET A 38 -6.20 5.86 25.28
C MET A 38 -5.22 6.57 26.22
N GLY A 39 -4.63 7.69 25.83
CA GLY A 39 -3.68 8.43 26.64
C GLY A 39 -2.37 7.66 26.88
N ARG A 40 -2.03 6.73 25.99
CA ARG A 40 -0.78 5.95 26.04
C ARG A 40 0.18 6.26 24.88
N PRO A 41 0.42 7.54 24.51
CA PRO A 41 1.32 7.86 23.42
C PRO A 41 2.78 7.49 23.73
N GLY A 42 3.18 7.37 25.01
CA GLY A 42 4.54 6.96 25.40
C GLY A 42 4.80 5.45 25.37
N ALA A 43 3.76 4.62 25.17
CA ALA A 43 3.90 3.17 25.09
C ALA A 43 4.36 2.68 23.70
N ILE A 44 4.33 3.57 22.71
CA ILE A 44 4.69 3.30 21.32
C ILE A 44 5.30 4.55 20.72
N ASP A 45 6.32 4.38 19.90
CA ASP A 45 6.89 5.49 19.13
C ASP A 45 5.95 5.86 17.97
N VAL A 46 4.98 6.72 18.26
CA VAL A 46 3.95 7.17 17.31
C VAL A 46 4.58 7.83 16.08
N SER A 47 5.70 8.55 16.22
CA SER A 47 6.35 9.25 15.10
C SER A 47 6.91 8.23 14.11
N SER A 48 7.73 7.30 14.59
CA SER A 48 8.32 6.25 13.73
C SER A 48 7.25 5.36 13.09
N LEU A 49 6.19 5.02 13.82
CA LEU A 49 5.08 4.24 13.26
C LEU A 49 4.29 5.01 12.20
N MET A 50 4.14 6.33 12.36
CA MET A 50 3.51 7.17 11.35
C MET A 50 4.36 7.25 10.08
N GLU A 51 5.68 7.45 10.22
CA GLU A 51 6.63 7.45 9.11
C GLU A 51 6.59 6.13 8.33
N LEU A 52 6.61 4.99 9.02
CA LEU A 52 6.47 3.67 8.40
C LEU A 52 5.14 3.51 7.67
N GLY A 53 4.03 3.97 8.26
CA GLY A 53 2.72 3.93 7.60
C GLY A 53 2.71 4.77 6.31
N CYS A 54 3.32 5.94 6.33
CA CYS A 54 3.47 6.81 5.16
C CYS A 54 4.34 6.15 4.07
N GLU A 55 5.47 5.55 4.45
CA GLU A 55 6.37 4.84 3.53
C GLU A 55 5.66 3.66 2.85
N VAL A 56 4.97 2.82 3.63
CA VAL A 56 4.18 1.70 3.10
C VAL A 56 3.11 2.21 2.14
N THR A 57 2.41 3.30 2.49
CA THR A 57 1.38 3.88 1.63
C THR A 57 1.96 4.40 0.32
N GLY A 58 3.10 5.10 0.37
CA GLY A 58 3.81 5.61 -0.81
C GLY A 58 4.24 4.47 -1.73
N ASN A 59 5.03 3.52 -1.23
CA ASN A 59 5.60 2.42 -2.02
C ASN A 59 4.52 1.58 -2.73
N TYR A 60 3.45 1.22 -2.01
CA TYR A 60 2.39 0.41 -2.61
C TYR A 60 1.41 1.22 -3.46
N GLY A 61 1.30 2.53 -3.21
CA GLY A 61 0.59 3.46 -4.08
C GLY A 61 1.29 3.64 -5.43
N GLU A 62 2.62 3.80 -5.43
CA GLU A 62 3.44 3.86 -6.64
C GLU A 62 3.34 2.57 -7.44
N LEU A 63 3.47 1.40 -6.80
CA LEU A 63 3.33 0.10 -7.46
C LEU A 63 1.94 -0.06 -8.13
N ALA A 64 0.88 0.42 -7.48
CA ALA A 64 -0.46 0.38 -8.05
C ALA A 64 -0.62 1.36 -9.22
N GLY A 65 0.01 2.54 -9.14
CA GLY A 65 0.04 3.55 -10.19
C GLY A 65 0.78 3.06 -11.44
N GLU A 66 1.97 2.49 -11.28
CA GLU A 66 2.76 1.92 -12.37
C GLU A 66 1.99 0.85 -13.16
N GLU A 67 1.26 -0.01 -12.46
CA GLU A 67 0.46 -1.05 -13.11
C GLU A 67 -0.78 -0.44 -13.80
N ALA A 68 -1.42 0.57 -13.21
CA ALA A 68 -2.53 1.28 -13.86
C ALA A 68 -2.10 2.01 -15.14
N ASP A 69 -0.95 2.71 -15.10
CA ASP A 69 -0.36 3.41 -16.24
C ASP A 69 0.01 2.42 -17.35
N PHE A 70 0.61 1.28 -16.99
CA PHE A 70 0.94 0.21 -17.91
C PHE A 70 -0.29 -0.31 -18.69
N PHE A 71 -1.44 -0.50 -18.03
CA PHE A 71 -2.67 -0.88 -18.73
C PHE A 71 -3.27 0.23 -19.59
N SER A 72 -3.21 1.49 -19.12
CA SER A 72 -3.72 2.62 -19.89
C SER A 72 -2.93 2.80 -21.20
N GLY A 73 -1.61 2.66 -21.16
CA GLY A 73 -0.75 2.71 -22.34
C GLY A 73 -0.77 1.46 -23.21
N ALA A 74 -1.20 0.31 -22.67
CA ALA A 74 -1.44 -0.92 -23.46
C ALA A 74 -2.82 -0.95 -24.15
N ALA A 75 -3.72 -0.01 -23.80
CA ALA A 75 -5.05 0.13 -24.38
C ALA A 75 -5.09 1.11 -25.57
N GLU A 76 -4.03 1.89 -25.78
CA GLU A 76 -3.77 2.72 -26.98
C GLU A 76 -3.05 1.94 -28.09
#